data_AF-A0A2R6PZS3-F1
#
_entry.id   AF-A0A2R6PZS3-F1
#
_cell.length_a   1.000
_cell.length_b   1.000
_cell.length_c   1.000
_cell.angle_alpha   90.00
_cell.angle_beta   90.00
_cell.angle_gamma   90.00
#
_symmetry.space_group_name_H-M   'P 1'
#
loop_
_entity.id
_entity.type
_entity.pdbx_description
1 polymer ?
#
loop_
_entity_poly.entity_id
_entity_poly.type
_entity_poly.pdbx_seq_one_letter_code
_entity_poly.pdbx_strand_id
1 'polypeptide(L)'
;MRSQFTLSELNRLWVAYAQTAEFSFAREEAFKKKFLDGMHQIAREQANQPITSGVRSAAPLCEEYSSIVSEAHRQYWNTGGTLSDSRASAQASKVNPTFAYATQGEGCIAHYGTAPLPAFHLAPAFASSTPRTPTVAQMYDIARKQFQAWCDTFRSCIRSTGGTTVVLRLVVGDVLAVCHTLHNALSTNSTTAHHCISAWHSTFLELDGDEEVSPSRYNVIDTSNLCDHIGMLNILIAATPLLAPTPSATLYTETLLVPEQDPIVWFSNSLCGDVMTMSALLDLIPLSLASGFSTHSNVHEILAHHSSNDVLRASQYHECIGRKIPSLLSGDLYTGNITVNDPDCLVRLLFNVYLKMFGYENMGAIFQHINVDAI
;
A
#
# COMPACT_ATOMS: atom_id res chain seq x y z
N MET A 1 6.90 13.86 -16.21
CA MET A 1 6.18 14.02 -14.96
C MET A 1 7.07 13.63 -13.81
N ARG A 2 7.65 14.64 -13.18
CA ARG A 2 8.32 14.57 -11.88
C ARG A 2 7.83 15.83 -11.13
N SER A 3 8.45 16.18 -10.01
CA SER A 3 8.29 17.53 -9.45
C SER A 3 9.63 18.00 -8.91
N GLN A 4 9.88 19.31 -8.98
CA GLN A 4 11.13 19.90 -8.49
C GLN A 4 11.31 19.61 -7.00
N PHE A 5 10.21 19.62 -6.24
CA PHE A 5 10.20 19.22 -4.84
C PHE A 5 10.66 17.76 -4.67
N THR A 6 10.13 16.82 -5.44
CA THR A 6 10.53 15.41 -5.38
C THR A 6 12.02 15.24 -5.64
N LEU A 7 12.55 15.93 -6.66
CA LEU A 7 13.97 15.87 -6.99
C LEU A 7 14.83 16.49 -5.87
N SER A 8 14.41 17.62 -5.32
CA SER A 8 15.09 18.27 -4.20
C SER A 8 15.14 17.36 -2.97
N GLU A 9 14.03 16.71 -2.64
CA GLU A 9 13.95 15.82 -1.49
C GLU A 9 14.77 14.54 -1.69
N LEU A 10 14.75 13.98 -2.90
CA LEU A 10 15.60 12.83 -3.25
C LEU A 10 17.09 13.18 -3.13
N ASN A 11 17.50 14.34 -3.65
CA ASN A 11 18.88 14.82 -3.55
C ASN A 11 19.27 15.05 -2.08
N ARG A 12 18.39 15.63 -1.26
CA ARG A 12 18.61 15.81 0.17
C ARG A 12 18.88 14.48 0.88
N LEU A 13 18.06 13.46 0.59
CA LEU A 13 18.23 12.12 1.16
C LEU A 13 19.53 11.46 0.69
N TRP A 14 19.85 11.52 -0.60
CA TRP A 14 21.09 10.97 -1.13
C TRP A 14 22.35 11.62 -0.55
N VAL A 15 22.33 12.94 -0.37
CA VAL A 15 23.42 13.65 0.32
C VAL A 15 23.55 13.17 1.76
N ALA A 16 22.44 13.05 2.49
CA ALA A 16 22.46 12.52 3.86
C ALA A 16 23.01 11.09 3.93
N TYR A 17 22.63 10.22 2.98
CA TYR A 17 23.16 8.86 2.89
C TYR A 17 24.66 8.84 2.61
N ALA A 18 25.12 9.64 1.65
CA ALA A 18 26.54 9.72 1.28
C ALA A 18 27.40 10.24 2.46
N GLN A 19 26.91 11.24 3.20
CA GLN A 19 27.60 11.80 4.36
C GLN A 19 27.86 10.78 5.47
N THR A 20 27.07 9.71 5.56
CA THR A 20 27.32 8.65 6.56
C THR A 20 28.67 7.95 6.38
N ALA A 21 29.25 7.99 5.18
CA ALA A 21 30.60 7.47 4.94
C ALA A 21 31.71 8.34 5.54
N GLU A 22 31.42 9.61 5.81
CA GLU A 22 32.37 10.63 6.29
C GLU A 22 32.21 10.94 7.79
N PHE A 23 31.38 10.17 8.50
CA PHE A 23 31.17 10.38 9.92
C PHE A 23 32.46 10.16 10.73
N SER A 24 32.68 11.06 11.70
CA SER A 24 33.65 10.79 12.75
C SER A 24 33.19 9.61 13.59
N PHE A 25 34.12 8.91 14.23
CA PHE A 25 33.80 7.76 15.09
C PHE A 25 32.71 8.06 16.13
N ALA A 26 32.79 9.22 16.80
CA ALA A 26 31.78 9.63 17.77
C ALA A 26 30.39 9.86 17.15
N ARG A 27 30.32 10.38 15.92
CA ARG A 27 29.07 10.59 15.20
C ARG A 27 28.49 9.27 14.69
N GLU A 28 29.33 8.38 14.16
CA GLU A 28 28.94 7.04 13.71
C GLU A 28 28.32 6.23 14.86
N GLU A 29 28.94 6.23 16.04
CA GLU A 29 28.41 5.55 17.23
C GLU A 29 27.06 6.15 17.68
N ALA A 30 26.95 7.48 17.72
CA ALA A 30 25.69 8.14 18.08
C ALA A 30 24.56 7.84 17.06
N PHE A 31 24.90 7.85 15.76
CA PHE A 31 23.98 7.54 14.68
C PHE A 31 23.51 6.09 14.75
N LYS A 32 24.43 5.14 14.90
CA LYS A 32 24.14 3.72 15.06
C LYS A 32 23.26 3.45 16.27
N LYS A 33 23.57 4.06 17.42
CA LYS A 33 22.76 3.95 18.63
C LYS A 33 21.33 4.40 18.37
N LYS A 34 21.14 5.60 17.81
CA LYS A 34 19.81 6.16 17.52
C LYS A 34 19.02 5.27 16.55
N PHE A 35 19.70 4.71 15.54
CA PHE A 35 19.08 3.79 14.58
C PHE A 35 18.61 2.49 15.25
N LEU A 36 19.47 1.86 16.05
CA LEU A 36 19.15 0.62 16.76
C LEU A 36 18.08 0.83 17.84
N ASP A 37 18.08 1.96 18.52
CA ASP A 37 17.04 2.31 19.50
C ASP A 37 15.65 2.34 18.84
N GLY A 38 15.54 2.91 17.64
CA GLY A 38 14.30 2.91 16.85
C GLY A 38 13.89 1.50 16.38
N MET A 39 14.83 0.70 15.89
CA MET A 39 14.56 -0.69 15.54
C MET A 39 14.07 -1.52 16.73
N HIS A 40 14.74 -1.42 17.87
CA HIS A 40 14.36 -2.13 19.10
C HIS A 40 13.04 -1.61 19.69
N GLN A 41 12.70 -0.34 19.47
CA GLN A 41 11.39 0.17 19.81
C GLN A 41 10.30 -0.55 19.01
N ILE A 42 10.44 -0.62 17.68
CA ILE A 42 9.51 -1.35 16.81
C ILE A 42 9.44 -2.83 17.21
N ALA A 43 10.59 -3.48 17.45
CA ALA A 43 10.64 -4.87 17.88
C ALA A 43 9.86 -5.11 19.19
N ARG A 44 9.94 -4.19 20.16
CA ARG A 44 9.21 -4.27 21.43
C ARG A 44 7.72 -4.05 21.25
N GLU A 45 7.32 -3.05 20.46
CA GLU A 45 5.92 -2.73 20.18
C GLU A 45 5.22 -3.88 19.44
N GLN A 46 5.95 -4.60 18.58
CA GLN A 46 5.41 -5.71 17.79
C GLN A 46 5.61 -7.10 18.43
N ALA A 47 6.30 -7.22 19.57
CA ALA A 47 6.70 -8.51 20.15
C ALA A 47 5.52 -9.47 20.43
N ASN A 48 4.35 -8.91 20.74
CA ASN A 48 3.14 -9.66 21.06
C ASN A 48 2.05 -9.55 19.98
N GLN A 49 2.35 -8.87 18.85
CA GLN A 49 1.40 -8.70 17.76
C GLN A 49 1.54 -9.85 16.75
N PRO A 50 0.43 -10.38 16.22
CA PRO A 50 0.50 -11.38 15.16
C PRO A 50 1.05 -10.74 13.88
N ILE A 51 2.22 -11.21 13.42
CA ILE A 51 2.84 -10.71 12.19
C ILE A 51 2.28 -11.50 11.00
N THR A 52 1.27 -10.93 10.35
CA THR A 52 0.55 -11.61 9.24
C THR A 52 1.01 -11.17 7.85
N SER A 53 1.76 -10.08 7.72
CA SER A 53 2.09 -9.50 6.39
C SER A 53 2.84 -10.45 5.46
N GLY A 54 3.66 -11.36 6.00
CA GLY A 54 4.44 -12.30 5.21
C GLY A 54 3.82 -13.69 5.00
N VAL A 55 2.72 -14.03 5.69
CA VAL A 55 2.14 -15.38 5.57
C VAL A 55 1.47 -15.60 4.22
N ARG A 56 0.96 -14.52 3.62
CA ARG A 56 0.30 -14.52 2.31
C ARG A 56 1.24 -14.97 1.18
N SER A 57 2.53 -14.74 1.35
CA SER A 57 3.60 -15.11 0.41
C SER A 57 3.85 -16.62 0.30
N ALA A 58 3.26 -17.39 1.22
CA ALA A 58 3.28 -18.85 1.24
C ALA A 58 2.11 -19.50 0.47
N ALA A 59 1.13 -18.68 0.05
CA ALA A 59 -0.07 -19.13 -0.64
C ALA A 59 -0.80 -20.28 0.13
N PRO A 60 -1.18 -21.45 -0.43
CA PRO A 60 -2.02 -22.43 0.29
C PRO A 60 -1.34 -23.06 1.51
N LEU A 61 -0.05 -22.79 1.74
CA LEU A 61 0.69 -23.24 2.90
C LEU A 61 0.74 -22.21 4.03
N CYS A 62 -0.03 -21.11 3.97
CA CYS A 62 0.03 -19.98 4.92
C CYS A 62 0.04 -20.39 6.41
N GLU A 63 -0.76 -21.38 6.80
CA GLU A 63 -0.81 -21.91 8.18
C GLU A 63 0.53 -22.51 8.62
N GLU A 64 1.16 -23.32 7.77
CA GLU A 64 2.47 -23.94 8.03
C GLU A 64 3.58 -22.87 8.14
N TYR A 65 3.37 -21.67 7.57
CA TYR A 65 4.37 -20.60 7.45
C TYR A 65 4.29 -19.54 8.55
N SER A 66 3.18 -19.49 9.29
CA SER A 66 2.92 -18.44 10.29
C SER A 66 4.06 -18.26 11.30
N SER A 67 4.57 -19.37 11.84
CA SER A 67 5.63 -19.37 12.85
C SER A 67 6.98 -18.91 12.30
N ILE A 68 7.41 -19.42 11.14
CA ILE A 68 8.71 -19.08 10.55
C ILE A 68 8.77 -17.66 10.02
N VAL A 69 7.68 -17.13 9.48
CA VAL A 69 7.59 -15.73 9.03
C VAL A 69 7.67 -14.79 10.24
N SER A 70 6.95 -15.13 11.32
CA SER A 70 7.01 -14.37 12.58
C SER A 70 8.41 -14.38 13.18
N GLU A 71 9.09 -15.53 13.17
CA GLU A 71 10.48 -15.65 13.62
C GLU A 71 11.44 -14.83 12.74
N ALA A 72 11.32 -14.93 11.42
CA ALA A 72 12.15 -14.18 10.49
C ALA A 72 11.98 -12.66 10.62
N HIS A 73 10.76 -12.18 10.85
CA HIS A 73 10.46 -10.77 11.11
C HIS A 73 11.06 -10.31 12.44
N ARG A 74 10.90 -11.09 13.52
CA ARG A 74 11.54 -10.80 14.82
C ARG A 74 13.05 -10.77 14.71
N GLN A 75 13.66 -11.73 14.03
CA GLN A 75 15.10 -11.77 13.79
C GLN A 75 15.55 -10.52 13.03
N TYR A 76 14.82 -10.12 11.98
CA TYR A 76 15.13 -8.93 11.20
C TYR A 76 15.07 -7.65 12.06
N TRP A 77 14.03 -7.44 12.85
CA TRP A 77 13.92 -6.23 13.67
C TRP A 77 14.86 -6.19 14.88
N ASN A 78 15.33 -7.35 15.35
CA ASN A 78 16.34 -7.42 16.42
C ASN A 78 17.78 -7.27 15.90
N THR A 79 18.07 -7.66 14.65
CA THR A 79 19.45 -7.74 14.14
C THR A 79 19.74 -6.82 12.95
N GLY A 80 18.71 -6.36 12.25
CA GLY A 80 18.81 -5.65 10.96
C GLY A 80 19.29 -6.51 9.79
N GLY A 81 19.61 -7.79 10.03
CA GLY A 81 20.21 -8.68 9.05
C GLY A 81 19.24 -9.69 8.46
N THR A 82 19.53 -10.14 7.24
CA THR A 82 18.89 -11.30 6.61
C THR A 82 19.87 -12.48 6.48
N LEU A 83 21.14 -12.27 6.83
CA LEU A 83 22.21 -13.23 6.65
C LEU A 83 22.14 -14.33 7.70
N SER A 84 22.39 -15.54 7.25
CA SER A 84 22.36 -16.75 8.07
C SER A 84 23.76 -17.17 8.54
N ASP A 85 24.81 -16.66 7.89
CA ASP A 85 26.20 -16.88 8.31
C ASP A 85 26.54 -15.97 9.48
N SER A 86 26.76 -16.57 10.65
CA SER A 86 27.14 -15.87 11.88
C SER A 86 28.43 -15.07 11.73
N ARG A 87 29.36 -15.48 10.84
CA ARG A 87 30.60 -14.73 10.57
C ARG A 87 30.32 -13.45 9.79
N ALA A 88 29.49 -13.52 8.75
CA ALA A 88 29.10 -12.34 7.97
C ALA A 88 28.28 -11.36 8.81
N SER A 89 27.37 -11.86 9.66
CA SER A 89 26.62 -11.03 10.60
C SER A 89 27.51 -10.37 11.65
N ALA A 90 28.54 -11.05 12.16
CA ALA A 90 29.50 -10.47 13.11
C ALA A 90 30.38 -9.37 12.48
N GLN A 91 30.58 -9.40 11.16
CA GLN A 91 31.32 -8.38 10.42
C GLN A 91 30.46 -7.15 10.04
N ALA A 92 29.13 -7.26 10.13
CA ALA A 92 28.22 -6.16 9.85
C ALA A 92 28.26 -5.10 10.97
N SER A 93 29.20 -4.16 10.87
CA SER A 93 29.37 -3.09 11.85
C SER A 93 28.54 -1.84 11.57
N LYS A 94 28.09 -1.66 10.32
CA LYS A 94 27.38 -0.46 9.84
C LYS A 94 25.89 -0.71 9.68
N VAL A 95 25.09 0.29 10.04
CA VAL A 95 23.64 0.31 9.77
C VAL A 95 23.37 0.75 8.33
N ASN A 96 22.22 0.38 7.77
CA ASN A 96 21.83 0.83 6.44
C ASN A 96 21.29 2.27 6.47
N PRO A 97 22.01 3.26 5.89
CA PRO A 97 21.58 4.66 5.95
C PRO A 97 20.29 4.94 5.19
N THR A 98 19.84 4.07 4.27
CA THR A 98 18.61 4.29 3.49
C THR A 98 17.33 4.22 4.33
N PHE A 99 17.41 3.69 5.55
CA PHE A 99 16.31 3.65 6.51
C PHE A 99 16.45 4.70 7.63
N ALA A 100 17.52 5.51 7.56
CA ALA A 100 17.92 6.38 8.65
C ALA A 100 17.44 7.83 8.50
N TYR A 101 16.89 8.19 7.34
CA TYR A 101 16.44 9.55 7.05
C TYR A 101 15.08 9.52 6.34
N ALA A 102 14.19 10.41 6.77
CA ALA A 102 12.95 10.73 6.08
C ALA A 102 12.70 12.25 6.16
N THR A 103 11.54 12.71 5.68
CA THR A 103 11.10 14.10 5.83
C THR A 103 11.04 14.54 7.29
N GLN A 104 10.76 13.60 8.21
CA GLN A 104 10.67 13.87 9.66
C GLN A 104 12.02 13.97 10.39
N GLY A 105 13.14 13.67 9.71
CA GLY A 105 14.49 13.82 10.26
C GLY A 105 15.32 12.54 10.24
N GLU A 106 16.24 12.43 11.21
CA GLU A 106 17.18 11.31 11.35
C GLU A 106 16.70 10.30 12.40
N GLY A 107 16.83 9.00 12.12
CA GLY A 107 16.49 7.87 12.98
C GLY A 107 16.02 6.67 12.16
N CYS A 108 15.78 5.51 12.78
CA CYS A 108 15.11 4.42 12.07
C CYS A 108 13.63 4.81 11.86
N ILE A 109 13.26 5.11 10.62
CA ILE A 109 11.91 5.60 10.25
C ILE A 109 11.17 4.57 9.38
N ALA A 110 11.65 3.33 9.36
CA ALA A 110 11.00 2.26 8.62
C ALA A 110 9.66 1.88 9.27
N HIS A 111 8.63 1.69 8.45
CA HIS A 111 7.34 1.18 8.91
C HIS A 111 7.51 -0.25 9.46
N TYR A 112 6.81 -0.62 10.54
CA TYR A 112 6.92 -1.95 11.18
C TYR A 112 6.59 -3.13 10.24
N GLY A 113 5.77 -2.87 9.22
CA GLY A 113 5.45 -3.83 8.15
C GLY A 113 6.60 -4.07 7.17
N THR A 114 7.66 -3.27 7.20
CA THR A 114 8.85 -3.44 6.36
C THR A 114 9.52 -4.77 6.72
N ALA A 115 9.41 -5.73 5.82
CA ALA A 115 10.06 -7.02 5.94
C ALA A 115 10.57 -7.47 4.57
N PRO A 116 11.70 -8.20 4.48
CA PRO A 116 12.23 -8.59 3.18
C PRO A 116 11.48 -9.76 2.54
N LEU A 117 10.91 -10.67 3.33
CA LEU A 117 10.31 -11.91 2.84
C LEU A 117 8.94 -11.77 2.12
N PRO A 118 8.03 -10.85 2.50
CA PRO A 118 6.69 -10.79 1.91
C PRO A 118 6.65 -10.62 0.39
N ALA A 119 7.69 -10.05 -0.22
CA ALA A 119 7.76 -9.80 -1.67
C ALA A 119 8.08 -11.06 -2.51
N PHE A 120 8.38 -12.21 -1.90
CA PHE A 120 8.87 -13.40 -2.61
C PHE A 120 7.91 -14.58 -2.50
N HIS A 121 7.94 -15.51 -3.47
CA HIS A 121 7.16 -16.75 -3.37
C HIS A 121 7.87 -17.72 -2.44
N LEU A 122 7.33 -17.92 -1.23
CA LEU A 122 8.02 -18.71 -0.21
C LEU A 122 7.61 -20.18 -0.22
N ALA A 123 6.49 -20.53 -0.88
CA ALA A 123 5.99 -21.89 -1.11
C ALA A 123 7.09 -22.95 -1.41
N PRO A 124 8.09 -22.67 -2.27
CA PRO A 124 9.15 -23.63 -2.61
C PRO A 124 10.02 -24.07 -1.42
N ALA A 125 10.16 -23.26 -0.37
CA ALA A 125 11.02 -23.57 0.78
C ALA A 125 10.55 -24.81 1.52
N PHE A 126 9.23 -24.95 1.66
CA PHE A 126 8.60 -26.09 2.33
C PHE A 126 8.52 -27.28 1.39
N ALA A 127 8.29 -27.07 0.09
CA ALA A 127 8.32 -28.15 -0.89
C ALA A 127 9.69 -28.84 -0.96
N SER A 128 10.78 -28.08 -0.76
CA SER A 128 12.15 -28.60 -0.77
C SER A 128 12.64 -29.22 0.54
N SER A 129 11.89 -29.04 1.64
CA SER A 129 12.28 -29.50 2.98
C SER A 129 11.55 -30.80 3.35
N THR A 130 12.30 -31.83 3.76
CA THR A 130 11.73 -33.08 4.31
C THR A 130 12.37 -33.37 5.67
N PRO A 131 11.64 -33.29 6.80
CA PRO A 131 10.24 -32.84 6.95
C PRO A 131 10.04 -31.36 6.53
N ARG A 132 8.79 -30.92 6.31
CA ARG A 132 8.42 -29.56 5.86
C ARG A 132 8.64 -28.50 6.95
N THR A 133 9.87 -28.38 7.42
CA THR A 133 10.27 -27.46 8.49
C THR A 133 11.52 -26.73 8.01
N PRO A 134 11.38 -25.80 7.05
CA PRO A 134 12.54 -25.03 6.62
C PRO A 134 13.06 -24.15 7.74
N THR A 135 14.30 -23.72 7.62
CA THR A 135 14.91 -22.73 8.50
C THR A 135 14.73 -21.32 7.92
N VAL A 136 14.77 -20.29 8.77
CA VAL A 136 14.75 -18.87 8.32
C VAL A 136 15.83 -18.61 7.27
N ALA A 137 16.98 -19.30 7.39
CA ALA A 137 18.05 -19.23 6.41
C ALA A 137 17.62 -19.70 5.01
N GLN A 138 16.97 -20.86 4.93
CA GLN A 138 16.47 -21.40 3.67
C GLN A 138 15.42 -20.48 3.03
N MET A 139 14.60 -19.80 3.84
CA MET A 139 13.63 -18.80 3.35
C MET A 139 14.34 -17.63 2.66
N TYR A 140 15.35 -17.05 3.32
CA TYR A 140 16.13 -15.96 2.74
C TYR A 140 16.94 -16.40 1.52
N ASP A 141 17.46 -17.62 1.49
CA ASP A 141 18.19 -18.15 0.32
C ASP A 141 17.28 -18.28 -0.91
N ILE A 142 16.03 -18.70 -0.70
CA ILE A 142 15.04 -18.77 -1.78
C ILE A 142 14.63 -17.38 -2.26
N ALA A 143 14.43 -16.44 -1.34
CA ALA A 143 14.18 -15.04 -1.67
C ALA A 143 15.33 -14.44 -2.50
N ARG A 144 16.59 -14.66 -2.09
CA ARG A 144 17.77 -14.19 -2.83
C ARG A 144 17.88 -14.80 -4.22
N LYS A 145 17.62 -16.11 -4.37
CA LYS A 145 17.63 -16.79 -5.67
C LYS A 145 16.56 -16.19 -6.61
N GLN A 146 15.35 -15.95 -6.10
CA GLN A 146 14.30 -15.28 -6.87
C GLN A 146 14.70 -13.86 -7.26
N PHE A 147 15.18 -13.06 -6.31
CA PHE A 147 15.61 -11.69 -6.56
C PHE A 147 16.71 -11.62 -7.64
N GLN A 148 17.70 -12.50 -7.57
CA GLN A 148 18.76 -12.60 -8.56
C GLN A 148 18.21 -12.95 -9.94
N ALA A 149 17.35 -13.97 -10.03
CA ALA A 149 16.73 -14.37 -11.29
C ALA A 149 15.87 -13.26 -11.91
N TRP A 150 15.12 -12.52 -11.09
CA TRP A 150 14.34 -11.36 -11.52
C TRP A 150 15.22 -10.23 -12.03
N CYS A 151 16.30 -9.91 -11.31
CA CYS A 151 17.28 -8.91 -11.75
C CYS A 151 17.93 -9.29 -13.09
N ASP A 152 18.32 -10.56 -13.26
CA ASP A 152 18.94 -11.04 -14.49
C ASP A 152 17.96 -11.00 -15.67
N THR A 153 16.71 -11.40 -15.42
CA THR A 153 15.63 -11.32 -16.41
C THR A 153 15.35 -9.87 -16.79
N PHE A 154 15.21 -8.98 -15.82
CA PHE A 154 14.99 -7.55 -16.05
C PHE A 154 16.12 -6.95 -16.90
N ARG A 155 17.38 -7.20 -16.55
CA ARG A 155 18.53 -6.75 -17.34
C ARG A 155 18.52 -7.32 -18.76
N SER A 156 18.15 -8.59 -18.93
CA SER A 156 18.03 -9.23 -20.24
C SER A 156 16.96 -8.55 -21.10
N CYS A 157 15.77 -8.30 -20.54
CA CYS A 157 14.68 -7.61 -21.21
C CYS A 157 15.03 -6.17 -21.61
N ILE A 158 15.67 -5.41 -20.72
CA ILE A 158 16.09 -4.04 -21.02
C ILE A 158 17.14 -4.01 -22.14
N ARG A 159 18.06 -4.98 -22.16
CA ARG A 159 19.09 -5.08 -23.21
C ARG A 159 18.50 -5.47 -24.56
N SER A 160 17.55 -6.42 -24.58
CA SER A 160 16.95 -6.91 -25.83
C SER A 160 16.12 -5.86 -26.56
N THR A 161 15.61 -4.86 -25.84
CA THR A 161 14.79 -3.77 -26.39
C THR A 161 15.57 -2.49 -26.68
N GLY A 162 16.89 -2.50 -26.53
CA GLY A 162 17.72 -1.31 -26.75
C GLY A 162 17.60 -0.23 -25.66
N GLY A 163 17.14 -0.58 -24.46
CA GLY A 163 17.18 0.28 -23.27
C GLY A 163 15.97 1.19 -23.03
N THR A 164 14.94 1.14 -23.88
CA THR A 164 13.85 2.14 -23.89
C THR A 164 12.51 1.67 -23.31
N THR A 165 12.41 0.46 -22.74
CA THR A 165 11.09 -0.13 -22.38
C THR A 165 10.51 0.33 -21.04
N VAL A 166 11.34 0.78 -20.10
CA VAL A 166 10.89 1.06 -18.72
C VAL A 166 11.29 2.46 -18.29
N VAL A 167 10.30 3.28 -17.95
CA VAL A 167 10.48 4.63 -17.41
C VAL A 167 9.88 4.69 -16.01
N LEU A 168 10.71 4.94 -15.00
CA LEU A 168 10.25 5.15 -13.62
C LEU A 168 10.06 6.65 -13.38
N ARG A 169 8.89 7.01 -12.87
CA ARG A 169 8.53 8.37 -12.48
C ARG A 169 8.11 8.35 -11.03
N LEU A 170 8.71 9.21 -10.23
CA LEU A 170 8.48 9.30 -8.79
C LEU A 170 7.93 10.69 -8.49
N VAL A 171 6.93 10.74 -7.61
CA VAL A 171 6.34 11.97 -7.10
C VAL A 171 6.17 11.80 -5.60
N VAL A 172 6.62 12.79 -4.83
CA VAL A 172 6.35 12.92 -3.41
C VAL A 172 5.21 13.92 -3.24
N GLY A 173 4.13 13.51 -2.59
CA GLY A 173 3.01 14.38 -2.27
C GLY A 173 1.85 13.63 -1.62
N ASP A 174 0.91 14.39 -1.07
CA ASP A 174 -0.40 13.90 -0.66
C ASP A 174 -1.10 13.27 -1.87
N VAL A 175 -1.61 12.05 -1.68
CA VAL A 175 -2.12 11.27 -2.80
C VAL A 175 -3.32 11.93 -3.48
N LEU A 176 -4.20 12.61 -2.75
CA LEU A 176 -5.34 13.31 -3.34
C LEU A 176 -4.84 14.55 -4.09
N ALA A 177 -3.91 15.31 -3.51
CA ALA A 177 -3.28 16.44 -4.20
C ALA A 177 -2.60 16.00 -5.51
N VAL A 178 -1.89 14.86 -5.50
CA VAL A 178 -1.29 14.25 -6.68
C VAL A 178 -2.36 13.90 -7.70
N CYS A 179 -3.38 13.13 -7.32
CA CYS A 179 -4.46 12.74 -8.24
C CYS A 179 -5.18 13.95 -8.87
N HIS A 180 -5.52 14.96 -8.06
CA HIS A 180 -6.15 16.17 -8.56
C HIS A 180 -5.24 16.97 -9.49
N THR A 181 -3.95 17.06 -9.18
CA THR A 181 -2.98 17.76 -10.04
C THR A 181 -2.78 17.02 -11.37
N LEU A 182 -2.72 15.68 -11.34
CA LEU A 182 -2.68 14.85 -12.55
C LEU A 182 -3.93 15.03 -13.41
N HIS A 183 -5.11 15.03 -12.78
CA HIS A 183 -6.37 15.22 -13.48
C HIS A 183 -6.52 16.64 -14.04
N ASN A 184 -6.01 17.63 -13.32
CA ASN A 184 -6.00 19.00 -13.80
C ASN A 184 -5.07 19.17 -15.00
N ALA A 185 -3.86 18.61 -14.95
CA ALA A 185 -2.93 18.62 -16.09
C ALA A 185 -3.57 17.98 -17.33
N LEU A 186 -4.33 16.88 -17.16
CA LEU A 186 -5.12 16.25 -18.22
C LEU A 186 -6.19 17.16 -18.85
N SER A 187 -6.82 18.02 -18.04
CA SER A 187 -8.04 18.72 -18.41
C SER A 187 -7.79 20.16 -18.87
N THR A 188 -6.73 20.79 -18.36
CA THR A 188 -6.43 22.21 -18.55
C THR A 188 -5.01 22.50 -19.05
N ASN A 189 -4.16 21.48 -19.22
CA ASN A 189 -2.72 21.62 -19.46
C ASN A 189 -2.00 22.50 -18.42
N SER A 190 -2.55 22.61 -17.20
CA SER A 190 -1.88 23.27 -16.08
C SER A 190 -1.11 22.26 -15.25
N THR A 191 0.14 22.58 -14.94
CA THR A 191 1.05 21.75 -14.13
C THR A 191 0.71 21.72 -12.65
N THR A 192 -0.22 22.56 -12.19
CA THR A 192 -0.62 22.64 -10.79
C THR A 192 -2.13 22.80 -10.64
N ALA A 193 -2.68 22.15 -9.62
CA ALA A 193 -4.06 22.34 -9.15
C ALA A 193 -4.11 23.19 -7.85
N HIS A 194 -3.00 23.84 -7.48
CA HIS A 194 -2.87 24.65 -6.26
C HIS A 194 -3.15 23.90 -4.95
N HIS A 195 -2.99 22.57 -4.94
CA HIS A 195 -2.98 21.79 -3.72
C HIS A 195 -1.59 21.81 -3.08
N CYS A 196 -1.53 21.93 -1.76
CA CYS A 196 -0.29 21.76 -1.02
C CYS A 196 0.23 20.33 -1.15
N ILE A 197 1.55 20.18 -1.16
CA ILE A 197 2.21 18.89 -1.35
C ILE A 197 1.96 17.92 -0.20
N SER A 198 1.68 18.40 1.00
CA SER A 198 1.23 17.59 2.13
C SER A 198 0.66 18.49 3.22
N ALA A 199 0.05 17.89 4.23
CA ALA A 199 -0.38 18.61 5.41
C ALA A 199 0.79 19.42 6.01
N TRP A 200 0.48 20.62 6.49
CA TRP A 200 1.44 21.54 7.13
C TRP A 200 2.57 22.05 6.24
N HIS A 201 2.48 21.86 4.92
CA HIS A 201 3.40 22.45 3.94
C HIS A 201 2.68 23.56 3.16
N SER A 202 3.37 24.69 2.96
CA SER A 202 2.88 25.80 2.12
C SER A 202 3.30 25.66 0.64
N THR A 203 4.10 24.65 0.32
CA THR A 203 4.56 24.39 -1.04
C THR A 203 3.46 23.69 -1.83
N PHE A 204 3.08 24.26 -2.97
CA PHE A 204 2.13 23.61 -3.88
C PHE A 204 2.80 22.48 -4.65
N LEU A 205 2.00 21.46 -4.96
CA LEU A 205 2.41 20.43 -5.89
C LEU A 205 2.38 21.01 -7.31
N GLU A 206 3.54 20.99 -7.95
CA GLU A 206 3.72 21.41 -9.33
C GLU A 206 4.46 20.30 -10.09
N LEU A 207 3.84 19.83 -11.17
CA LEU A 207 4.39 18.80 -12.02
C LEU A 207 5.41 19.41 -12.98
N ASP A 208 6.53 18.73 -13.18
CA ASP A 208 7.54 19.09 -14.15
C ASP A 208 7.71 18.00 -15.24
N GLY A 209 8.25 18.44 -16.38
CA GLY A 209 8.61 17.61 -17.53
C GLY A 209 7.74 17.81 -18.76
N ASP A 210 8.24 17.38 -19.92
CA ASP A 210 7.54 17.52 -21.20
C ASP A 210 6.19 16.80 -21.17
N GLU A 211 5.14 17.57 -21.49
CA GLU A 211 3.77 17.08 -21.64
C GLU A 211 3.67 16.01 -22.73
N GLU A 212 4.45 16.15 -23.82
CA GLU A 212 4.47 15.18 -24.93
C GLU A 212 4.97 13.78 -24.51
N VAL A 213 5.74 13.66 -23.43
CA VAL A 213 6.44 12.42 -23.04
C VAL A 213 5.77 11.73 -21.85
N SER A 214 4.87 12.41 -21.14
CA SER A 214 4.33 11.94 -19.87
C SER A 214 2.94 11.31 -20.06
N PRO A 215 2.73 10.03 -19.70
CA PRO A 215 1.42 9.43 -19.78
C PRO A 215 0.48 10.17 -18.83
N SER A 216 -0.60 10.67 -19.39
CA SER A 216 -1.61 11.43 -18.66
C SER A 216 -2.74 10.53 -18.16
N ARG A 217 -2.89 9.32 -18.75
CA ARG A 217 -3.82 8.28 -18.33
C ARG A 217 -3.13 6.94 -18.14
N TYR A 218 -3.70 6.09 -17.29
CA TYR A 218 -3.09 4.84 -16.86
C TYR A 218 -4.01 3.65 -17.13
N ASN A 219 -3.46 2.57 -17.69
CA ASN A 219 -4.21 1.32 -17.85
C ASN A 219 -4.39 0.59 -16.53
N VAL A 220 -3.43 0.71 -15.62
CA VAL A 220 -3.49 0.08 -14.30
C VAL A 220 -3.12 1.12 -13.27
N ILE A 221 -3.98 1.27 -12.27
CA ILE A 221 -3.69 2.04 -11.06
C ILE A 221 -3.79 1.07 -9.90
N ASP A 222 -2.73 1.00 -9.10
CA ASP A 222 -2.70 0.23 -7.86
C ASP A 222 -2.55 1.23 -6.71
N THR A 223 -3.51 1.20 -5.79
CA THR A 223 -3.55 2.15 -4.67
C THR A 223 -2.91 1.58 -3.41
N SER A 224 -2.46 0.33 -3.42
CA SER A 224 -2.11 -0.41 -2.20
C SER A 224 -3.18 -0.20 -1.12
N ASN A 225 -2.77 -0.18 0.15
CA ASN A 225 -3.64 -0.05 1.31
C ASN A 225 -4.10 1.40 1.61
N LEU A 226 -4.01 2.33 0.66
CA LEU A 226 -4.40 3.73 0.88
C LEU A 226 -5.87 3.90 1.28
N CYS A 227 -6.73 2.96 0.90
CA CYS A 227 -8.13 2.92 1.30
C CYS A 227 -8.31 2.85 2.83
N ASP A 228 -7.38 2.21 3.55
CA ASP A 228 -7.39 2.13 5.02
C ASP A 228 -7.04 3.47 5.68
N HIS A 229 -6.34 4.35 4.97
CA HIS A 229 -5.78 5.59 5.52
C HIS A 229 -6.60 6.82 5.18
N ILE A 230 -7.11 6.91 3.94
CA ILE A 230 -7.83 8.09 3.46
C ILE A 230 -9.24 7.78 2.94
N GLY A 231 -9.69 6.53 3.09
CA GLY A 231 -11.04 6.09 2.74
C GLY A 231 -11.19 5.65 1.28
N MET A 232 -11.89 4.54 1.09
CA MET A 232 -12.17 3.95 -0.23
C MET A 232 -12.83 4.94 -1.19
N LEU A 233 -13.87 5.66 -0.75
CA LEU A 233 -14.60 6.59 -1.62
C LEU A 233 -13.71 7.74 -2.15
N ASN A 234 -12.84 8.30 -1.30
CA ASN A 234 -11.92 9.38 -1.71
C ASN A 234 -10.93 8.89 -2.77
N ILE A 235 -10.39 7.68 -2.60
CA ILE A 235 -9.51 7.03 -3.58
C ILE A 235 -10.23 6.82 -4.91
N LEU A 236 -11.45 6.26 -4.87
CA LEU A 236 -12.21 5.99 -6.09
C LEU A 236 -12.48 7.29 -6.86
N ILE A 237 -12.95 8.34 -6.20
CA ILE A 237 -13.25 9.63 -6.85
C ILE A 237 -11.98 10.26 -7.44
N ALA A 238 -10.86 10.24 -6.72
CA ALA A 238 -9.63 10.88 -7.16
C ALA A 238 -8.89 10.12 -8.26
N ALA A 239 -8.88 8.77 -8.21
CA ALA A 239 -8.12 7.94 -9.14
C ALA A 239 -8.88 7.61 -10.43
N THR A 240 -10.21 7.50 -10.40
CA THR A 240 -11.02 7.12 -11.59
C THR A 240 -10.73 7.98 -12.82
N PRO A 241 -10.68 9.32 -12.74
CA PRO A 241 -10.45 10.16 -13.90
C PRO A 241 -9.09 9.94 -14.58
N LEU A 242 -8.13 9.35 -13.87
CA LEU A 242 -6.78 9.05 -14.34
C LEU A 242 -6.71 7.73 -15.13
N LEU A 243 -7.75 6.90 -15.06
CA LEU A 243 -7.79 5.67 -15.85
C LEU A 243 -7.87 5.97 -17.34
N ALA A 244 -7.23 5.12 -18.13
CA ALA A 244 -7.38 5.11 -19.58
C ALA A 244 -8.83 4.72 -19.94
N PRO A 245 -9.49 5.39 -20.91
CA PRO A 245 -10.84 5.07 -21.35
C PRO A 245 -10.83 3.81 -22.22
N THR A 246 -10.47 2.68 -21.61
CA THR A 246 -10.38 1.37 -22.28
C THR A 246 -11.04 0.31 -21.39
N PRO A 247 -11.72 -0.70 -21.97
CA PRO A 247 -12.33 -1.79 -21.20
C PRO A 247 -11.30 -2.58 -20.35
N SER A 248 -10.04 -2.59 -20.79
CA SER A 248 -8.93 -3.26 -20.10
C SER A 248 -8.38 -2.45 -18.92
N ALA A 249 -8.71 -1.17 -18.77
CA ALA A 249 -8.22 -0.37 -17.65
C ALA A 249 -8.76 -0.91 -16.32
N THR A 250 -7.92 -0.93 -15.28
CA THR A 250 -8.26 -1.48 -13.97
C THR A 250 -7.73 -0.59 -12.85
N LEU A 251 -8.58 -0.31 -11.87
CA LEU A 251 -8.16 0.26 -10.59
C LEU A 251 -8.16 -0.84 -9.53
N TYR A 252 -7.02 -1.10 -8.92
CA TYR A 252 -6.87 -2.00 -7.80
C TYR A 252 -6.93 -1.22 -6.51
N THR A 253 -7.86 -1.62 -5.63
CA THR A 253 -7.95 -1.14 -4.25
C THR A 253 -7.63 -2.28 -3.31
N GLU A 254 -6.74 -2.05 -2.35
CA GLU A 254 -6.39 -3.00 -1.31
C GLU A 254 -6.78 -2.43 0.07
N THR A 255 -7.26 -3.30 0.95
CA THR A 255 -7.51 -2.99 2.35
C THR A 255 -7.00 -4.11 3.23
N LEU A 256 -6.40 -3.74 4.35
CA LEU A 256 -5.90 -4.65 5.37
C LEU A 256 -6.72 -4.57 6.65
N LEU A 257 -7.53 -3.51 6.85
CA LEU A 257 -8.25 -3.29 8.10
C LEU A 257 -9.75 -3.55 7.90
N VAL A 258 -10.28 -4.53 8.64
CA VAL A 258 -11.72 -4.72 8.78
C VAL A 258 -12.11 -4.39 10.23
N PRO A 259 -12.71 -3.21 10.50
CA PRO A 259 -13.11 -2.77 11.83
C PRO A 259 -14.33 -3.53 12.40
N GLU A 260 -15.07 -4.31 11.60
CA GLU A 260 -16.32 -4.96 12.00
C GLU A 260 -16.30 -6.50 11.85
N GLN A 261 -17.26 -7.18 12.48
CA GLN A 261 -17.36 -8.65 12.41
C GLN A 261 -17.84 -9.17 11.04
N ASP A 262 -18.45 -8.31 10.21
CA ASP A 262 -19.01 -8.65 8.91
C ASP A 262 -18.31 -7.87 7.77
N PRO A 263 -17.47 -8.54 6.94
CA PRO A 263 -16.82 -7.93 5.79
C PRO A 263 -17.78 -7.31 4.76
N ILE A 264 -19.01 -7.85 4.63
CA ILE A 264 -19.99 -7.35 3.66
C ILE A 264 -20.53 -5.99 4.11
N VAL A 265 -20.85 -5.85 5.39
CA VAL A 265 -21.31 -4.60 5.99
C VAL A 265 -20.21 -3.55 5.91
N TRP A 266 -18.97 -3.96 6.27
CA TRP A 266 -17.82 -3.08 6.17
C TRP A 266 -17.61 -2.57 4.74
N PHE A 267 -17.70 -3.43 3.72
CA PHE A 267 -17.48 -3.02 2.34
C PHE A 267 -18.50 -1.94 1.90
N SER A 268 -19.77 -2.11 2.24
CA SER A 268 -20.82 -1.10 2.01
C SER A 268 -20.56 0.21 2.79
N ASN A 269 -20.11 0.10 4.05
CA ASN A 269 -19.75 1.25 4.87
C ASN A 269 -18.54 2.01 4.29
N SER A 270 -17.54 1.31 3.74
CA SER A 270 -16.35 1.90 3.13
C SER A 270 -16.68 2.75 1.90
N LEU A 271 -17.73 2.38 1.17
CA LEU A 271 -18.26 3.12 0.02
C LEU A 271 -19.26 4.20 0.43
N CYS A 272 -19.57 4.32 1.72
CA CYS A 272 -20.61 5.22 2.26
C CYS A 272 -22.00 4.97 1.65
N GLY A 273 -22.28 3.78 1.12
CA GLY A 273 -23.50 3.52 0.37
C GLY A 273 -23.57 2.09 -0.16
N ASP A 274 -24.74 1.71 -0.68
CA ASP A 274 -24.93 0.42 -1.32
C ASP A 274 -23.96 0.23 -2.50
N VAL A 275 -23.37 -0.96 -2.61
CA VAL A 275 -22.31 -1.27 -3.57
C VAL A 275 -22.76 -1.03 -5.01
N MET A 276 -23.94 -1.50 -5.39
CA MET A 276 -24.44 -1.38 -6.76
C MET A 276 -24.76 0.07 -7.10
N THR A 277 -25.39 0.78 -6.15
CA THR A 277 -25.73 2.19 -6.27
C THR A 277 -24.47 3.05 -6.43
N MET A 278 -23.47 2.86 -5.58
CA MET A 278 -22.19 3.58 -5.67
C MET A 278 -21.40 3.19 -6.92
N SER A 279 -21.46 1.92 -7.35
CA SER A 279 -20.82 1.47 -8.60
C SER A 279 -21.43 2.16 -9.82
N ALA A 280 -22.75 2.38 -9.82
CA ALA A 280 -23.43 3.12 -10.88
C ALA A 280 -23.05 4.61 -10.84
N LEU A 281 -23.08 5.25 -9.66
CA LEU A 281 -22.75 6.68 -9.51
C LEU A 281 -21.30 7.00 -9.90
N LEU A 282 -20.36 6.12 -9.56
CA LEU A 282 -18.93 6.30 -9.83
C LEU A 282 -18.50 5.75 -11.20
N ASP A 283 -19.39 5.03 -11.89
CA ASP A 283 -19.07 4.23 -13.07
C ASP A 283 -17.86 3.31 -12.82
N LEU A 284 -17.86 2.64 -11.66
CA LEU A 284 -16.81 1.71 -11.23
C LEU A 284 -17.42 0.51 -10.50
N ILE A 285 -17.32 -0.68 -11.11
CA ILE A 285 -17.82 -1.92 -10.52
C ILE A 285 -16.67 -2.84 -10.08
N PRO A 286 -16.76 -3.50 -8.91
CA PRO A 286 -15.88 -4.61 -8.57
C PRO A 286 -15.95 -5.69 -9.65
N LEU A 287 -14.79 -6.13 -10.16
CA LEU A 287 -14.74 -7.11 -11.24
C LEU A 287 -15.38 -8.44 -10.83
N SER A 288 -15.16 -8.88 -9.59
CA SER A 288 -15.77 -10.09 -9.04
C SER A 288 -17.28 -10.04 -8.97
N LEU A 289 -17.85 -8.86 -8.72
CA LEU A 289 -19.29 -8.63 -8.72
C LEU A 289 -19.85 -8.64 -10.15
N ALA A 290 -19.14 -8.07 -11.11
CA ALA A 290 -19.55 -8.04 -12.51
C ALA A 290 -19.44 -9.42 -13.20
N SER A 291 -18.39 -10.20 -12.88
CA SER A 291 -18.10 -11.48 -13.54
C SER A 291 -18.67 -12.70 -12.82
N GLY A 292 -19.02 -12.56 -11.53
CA GLY A 292 -19.43 -13.68 -10.67
C GLY A 292 -18.28 -14.59 -10.23
N PHE A 293 -17.02 -14.24 -10.53
CA PHE A 293 -15.84 -15.02 -10.10
C PHE A 293 -14.64 -14.11 -9.74
N SER A 294 -13.73 -14.60 -8.91
CA SER A 294 -12.48 -13.92 -8.56
C SER A 294 -11.28 -14.76 -8.99
N THR A 295 -10.20 -14.08 -9.40
CA THR A 295 -8.88 -14.71 -9.63
C THR A 295 -8.07 -14.88 -8.34
N HIS A 296 -8.51 -14.28 -7.24
CA HIS A 296 -7.87 -14.33 -5.93
C HIS A 296 -8.76 -15.07 -4.94
N SER A 297 -8.16 -15.97 -4.16
CA SER A 297 -8.82 -16.65 -3.04
C SER A 297 -8.55 -15.89 -1.74
N ASN A 298 -9.62 -15.55 -1.01
CA ASN A 298 -9.57 -14.97 0.34
C ASN A 298 -9.91 -16.02 1.43
N VAL A 299 -9.98 -17.31 1.08
CA VAL A 299 -10.36 -18.38 2.03
C VAL A 299 -9.43 -18.42 3.24
N HIS A 300 -8.14 -18.20 3.03
CA HIS A 300 -7.16 -18.15 4.13
C HIS A 300 -7.41 -16.98 5.09
N GLU A 301 -7.81 -15.82 4.58
CA GLU A 301 -8.19 -14.66 5.41
C GLU A 301 -9.48 -14.96 6.21
N ILE A 302 -10.47 -15.59 5.56
CA ILE A 302 -11.72 -15.99 6.21
C ILE A 302 -11.45 -17.01 7.33
N LEU A 303 -10.63 -18.04 7.05
CA LEU A 303 -10.25 -19.05 8.05
C LEU A 303 -9.46 -18.45 9.20
N ALA A 304 -8.48 -17.58 8.92
CA ALA A 304 -7.72 -16.86 9.95
C ALA A 304 -8.62 -15.98 10.82
N HIS A 305 -9.60 -15.30 10.21
CA HIS A 305 -10.56 -14.45 10.91
C HIS A 305 -11.54 -15.26 11.80
N HIS A 306 -11.97 -16.45 11.36
CA HIS A 306 -12.90 -17.30 12.13
C HIS A 306 -12.23 -18.21 13.16
N SER A 307 -10.96 -18.58 12.97
CA SER A 307 -10.22 -19.47 13.88
C SER A 307 -9.68 -18.75 15.12
N SER A 308 -9.60 -17.42 15.10
CA SER A 308 -9.14 -16.62 16.23
C SER A 308 -10.19 -16.53 17.34
N ASN A 309 -10.22 -17.53 18.22
CA ASN A 309 -11.30 -17.68 19.20
C ASN A 309 -11.07 -17.03 20.58
N ASP A 310 -9.99 -16.26 20.88
CA ASP A 310 -10.04 -15.36 22.07
C ASP A 310 -8.86 -14.40 22.36
N VAL A 311 -7.69 -14.42 21.68
CA VAL A 311 -6.56 -13.51 22.09
C VAL A 311 -5.83 -12.85 20.93
N LEU A 312 -5.98 -13.35 19.70
CA LEU A 312 -5.31 -12.84 18.52
C LEU A 312 -6.31 -12.81 17.37
N ARG A 313 -7.32 -11.92 17.45
CA ARG A 313 -8.05 -11.52 16.24
C ARG A 313 -6.98 -11.29 15.18
N ALA A 314 -7.10 -11.91 14.00
CA ALA A 314 -6.33 -11.46 12.86
C ALA A 314 -6.67 -9.96 12.72
N SER A 315 -5.80 -9.08 13.21
CA SER A 315 -6.04 -7.64 13.23
C SER A 315 -6.11 -7.08 11.82
N GLN A 316 -5.74 -7.91 10.85
CA GLN A 316 -5.77 -7.63 9.44
C GLN A 316 -6.60 -8.68 8.70
N TYR A 317 -7.45 -8.19 7.79
CA TYR A 317 -8.13 -8.97 6.78
C TYR A 317 -7.79 -8.33 5.44
N HIS A 318 -7.03 -9.05 4.63
CA HIS A 318 -6.56 -8.52 3.35
C HIS A 318 -7.60 -8.78 2.25
N GLU A 319 -8.07 -7.70 1.64
CA GLU A 319 -8.94 -7.75 0.47
C GLU A 319 -8.33 -6.89 -0.65
N CYS A 320 -8.15 -7.50 -1.82
CA CYS A 320 -7.71 -6.81 -3.03
C CYS A 320 -8.81 -6.92 -4.09
N ILE A 321 -9.30 -5.77 -4.54
CA ILE A 321 -10.43 -5.67 -5.47
C ILE A 321 -9.97 -4.93 -6.72
N GLY A 322 -10.00 -5.63 -7.85
CA GLY A 322 -9.91 -5.00 -9.18
C GLY A 322 -11.26 -4.40 -9.58
N ARG A 323 -11.27 -3.16 -10.04
CA ARG A 323 -12.47 -2.42 -10.45
C ARG A 323 -12.39 -2.02 -11.92
N LYS A 324 -13.53 -2.11 -12.60
CA LYS A 324 -13.68 -1.80 -14.03
C LYS A 324 -14.69 -0.68 -14.24
N ILE A 325 -14.59 0.02 -15.37
CA ILE A 325 -15.53 1.06 -15.79
C ILE A 325 -16.66 0.42 -16.61
N PRO A 326 -17.87 0.21 -16.05
CA PRO A 326 -18.96 -0.48 -16.74
C PRO A 326 -19.35 0.13 -18.08
N SER A 327 -19.41 1.47 -18.17
CA SER A 327 -19.77 2.18 -19.42
C SER A 327 -18.86 1.85 -20.61
N LEU A 328 -17.65 1.37 -20.35
CA LEU A 328 -16.66 0.98 -21.35
C LEU A 328 -16.62 -0.52 -21.64
N LEU A 329 -17.36 -1.35 -20.89
CA LEU A 329 -17.38 -2.81 -21.08
C LEU A 329 -18.33 -3.25 -22.21
N SER A 330 -19.36 -2.45 -22.48
CA SER A 330 -20.21 -2.63 -23.66
C SER A 330 -19.43 -2.13 -24.88
N GLY A 331 -19.22 -2.98 -25.89
CA GLY A 331 -18.47 -2.62 -27.10
C GLY A 331 -19.07 -1.44 -27.89
N ASP A 332 -20.32 -1.09 -27.60
CA ASP A 332 -20.92 0.20 -27.93
C ASP A 332 -20.72 1.14 -26.74
N LEU A 333 -20.12 2.33 -26.95
CA LEU A 333 -20.05 3.39 -25.94
C LEU A 333 -21.46 3.63 -25.41
N TYR A 334 -21.80 3.03 -24.28
CA TYR A 334 -23.09 3.23 -23.66
C TYR A 334 -23.04 4.62 -23.03
N THR A 335 -23.29 5.66 -23.84
CA THR A 335 -23.50 7.05 -23.40
C THR A 335 -24.85 7.22 -22.70
N GLY A 336 -25.34 6.15 -22.07
CA GLY A 336 -26.59 6.17 -21.33
C GLY A 336 -26.37 6.95 -20.05
N ASN A 337 -26.74 8.22 -20.06
CA ASN A 337 -26.90 8.98 -18.83
C ASN A 337 -27.79 8.17 -17.87
N ILE A 338 -27.32 7.96 -16.64
CA ILE A 338 -28.15 7.35 -15.59
C ILE A 338 -29.37 8.25 -15.43
N THR A 339 -30.52 7.76 -15.85
CA THR A 339 -31.77 8.52 -15.74
C THR A 339 -32.28 8.36 -14.33
N VAL A 340 -32.29 9.48 -13.60
CA VAL A 340 -32.78 9.53 -12.23
C VAL A 340 -34.24 9.95 -12.27
N ASN A 341 -35.12 8.96 -12.07
CA ASN A 341 -36.57 9.19 -12.13
C ASN A 341 -37.12 9.99 -10.94
N ASP A 342 -36.43 9.94 -9.79
CA ASP A 342 -36.77 10.67 -8.57
C ASP A 342 -35.55 11.48 -8.10
N PRO A 343 -35.47 12.77 -8.46
CA PRO A 343 -34.39 13.65 -8.02
C PRO A 343 -34.30 13.80 -6.50
N ASP A 344 -35.43 13.77 -5.78
CA ASP A 344 -35.44 13.88 -4.32
C ASP A 344 -34.80 12.65 -3.68
N CYS A 345 -34.99 11.47 -4.29
CA CYS A 345 -34.30 10.26 -3.87
C CYS A 345 -32.78 10.37 -4.02
N LEU A 346 -32.29 10.92 -5.15
CA LEU A 346 -30.87 11.15 -5.35
C LEU A 346 -30.30 12.15 -4.33
N VAL A 347 -31.01 13.25 -4.07
CA VAL A 347 -30.58 14.23 -3.06
C VAL A 347 -30.48 13.58 -1.68
N ARG A 348 -31.48 12.79 -1.26
CA ARG A 348 -31.43 12.03 -0.01
C ARG A 348 -30.27 11.05 0.03
N LEU A 349 -30.01 10.35 -1.07
CA LEU A 349 -28.89 9.42 -1.19
C LEU A 349 -27.54 10.13 -1.02
N LEU A 350 -27.28 11.20 -1.78
CA LEU A 350 -26.04 11.96 -1.70
C LEU A 350 -25.85 12.61 -0.33
N PHE A 351 -26.93 13.10 0.29
CA PHE A 351 -26.88 13.62 1.65
C PHE A 351 -26.53 12.53 2.67
N ASN A 352 -27.06 11.30 2.51
CA ASN A 352 -26.69 10.18 3.36
C ASN A 352 -25.23 9.76 3.16
N VAL A 353 -24.71 9.78 1.93
CA VAL A 353 -23.29 9.55 1.63
C VAL A 353 -22.45 10.59 2.36
N TYR A 354 -22.79 11.87 2.26
CA TYR A 354 -22.14 12.96 3.00
C TYR A 354 -22.15 12.71 4.51
N LEU A 355 -23.30 12.40 5.11
CA LEU A 355 -23.38 12.14 6.55
C LEU A 355 -22.51 10.96 6.99
N LYS A 356 -22.39 9.92 6.16
CA LYS A 356 -21.50 8.78 6.44
C LYS A 356 -20.02 9.14 6.30
N MET A 357 -19.66 9.90 5.27
CA MET A 357 -18.29 10.37 5.05
C MET A 357 -17.76 11.18 6.24
N PHE A 358 -18.61 11.98 6.89
CA PHE A 358 -18.27 12.82 8.04
C PHE A 358 -18.82 12.26 9.37
N GLY A 359 -19.12 10.96 9.44
CA GLY A 359 -19.74 10.35 10.62
C GLY A 359 -18.93 10.53 11.91
N TYR A 360 -17.60 10.60 11.80
CA TYR A 360 -16.67 10.85 12.92
C TYR A 360 -16.69 12.30 13.43
N GLU A 361 -17.32 13.24 12.72
CA GLU A 361 -17.52 14.62 13.20
C GLU A 361 -18.84 14.78 13.96
N ASN A 362 -19.70 13.74 13.98
CA ASN A 362 -20.96 13.75 14.70
C ASN A 362 -20.73 13.54 16.21
N MET A 363 -20.31 14.61 16.88
CA MET A 363 -20.07 14.64 18.32
C MET A 363 -21.27 14.13 19.14
N GLY A 364 -22.51 14.35 18.68
CA GLY A 364 -23.72 13.87 19.36
C GLY A 364 -23.81 12.34 19.43
N ALA A 365 -23.43 11.64 18.36
CA ALA A 365 -23.36 10.18 18.34
C ALA A 365 -22.17 9.66 19.18
N ILE A 366 -21.04 10.37 19.14
CA ILE A 366 -19.86 10.02 19.95
C ILE A 366 -20.16 10.15 21.44
N PHE A 367 -20.86 11.21 21.86
CA PHE A 367 -21.24 11.41 23.26
C PHE A 367 -22.35 10.46 23.75
N GLN A 368 -23.17 9.88 22.87
CA GLN A 368 -24.13 8.84 23.24
C GLN A 368 -23.46 7.50 23.59
N HIS A 369 -22.24 7.25 23.08
CA HIS A 369 -21.45 6.06 23.40
C HIS A 369 -20.52 6.25 24.61
N ILE A 370 -20.41 7.47 25.15
CA ILE A 370 -19.71 7.73 26.41
C ILE A 370 -20.69 7.44 27.56
N ASN A 371 -20.55 6.27 28.16
CA ASN A 371 -21.31 5.91 29.35
C ASN A 371 -20.81 6.78 30.53
N VAL A 372 -21.69 7.62 31.07
CA VAL A 372 -21.38 8.59 32.14
C VAL A 372 -21.19 7.89 33.50
N ASP A 373 -21.40 6.58 33.59
CA ASP A 373 -21.19 5.79 34.81
C ASP A 373 -19.73 5.38 35.08
N ALA A 374 -18.75 5.92 34.33
CA ALA A 374 -17.33 5.65 34.50
C ALA A 374 -16.50 6.91 34.85
N ILE A 375 -17.03 7.76 35.73
CA ILE A 375 -16.26 8.83 36.43
C ILE A 375 -16.35 8.62 37.93
#